data_AF-A0A151RFQ9-F1
#
_entry.id   AF-A0A151RFQ9-F1
#
_cell.length_a   1.000
_cell.length_b   1.000
_cell.length_c   1.000
_cell.angle_alpha   90.00
_cell.angle_beta   90.00
_cell.angle_gamma   90.00
#
_symmetry.space_group_name_H-M   'P 1'
#
loop_
_entity.id
_entity.type
_entity.pdbx_description
1 polymer ?
#
loop_
_entity_poly.entity_id
_entity_poly.type
_entity_poly.pdbx_seq_one_letter_code
_entity_poly.pdbx_strand_id
1 'polypeptide(L)' 'MVSPPSVSHNPGVACKLKKSLYGLKKAPRACFEKFSITIESFGFNSTPHDSSLLVKCTSHGHITLTIC' A
#
# COMPACT_ATOMS: atom_id res chain seq x y z
N MET A 1 2.04 -16.12 -4.48
CA MET A 1 0.89 -15.71 -5.32
C MET A 1 -0.09 -16.87 -5.32
N VAL A 2 -1.22 -16.73 -4.62
CA VAL A 2 -2.32 -17.66 -4.80
C VAL A 2 -3.04 -17.26 -6.09
N SER A 3 -3.29 -18.21 -6.96
CA SER A 3 -3.97 -17.95 -8.23
C SER A 3 -5.49 -17.84 -7.99
N PRO A 4 -6.21 -17.06 -8.81
CA PRO A 4 -7.66 -16.94 -8.71
C PRO A 4 -8.36 -18.30 -8.94
N PRO A 5 -9.46 -18.57 -8.22
CA PRO A 5 -10.05 -19.91 -8.04
C PRO A 5 -10.71 -20.55 -9.27
N SER A 6 -10.58 -19.97 -10.47
CA SER A 6 -11.26 -20.44 -11.69
C SER A 6 -10.36 -21.22 -12.67
N VAL A 7 -9.13 -21.56 -12.30
CA VAL A 7 -8.18 -22.29 -13.18
C VAL A 7 -7.89 -23.67 -12.61
N SER A 8 -8.04 -24.73 -13.41
CA SER A 8 -7.63 -26.08 -13.03
C SER A 8 -6.11 -26.15 -12.85
N HIS A 9 -5.66 -26.47 -11.63
CA HIS A 9 -4.24 -26.47 -11.26
C HIS A 9 -3.62 -27.86 -11.50
N ASN A 10 -2.57 -27.92 -12.33
CA ASN A 10 -1.61 -29.03 -12.29
C ASN A 10 -0.46 -28.64 -11.35
N PRO A 11 -0.11 -29.48 -10.34
CA PRO A 11 1.01 -29.19 -9.45
C PRO A 11 2.30 -29.13 -10.26
N GLY A 12 2.95 -27.96 -10.27
CA GLY A 12 4.20 -27.70 -11.01
C GLY A 12 4.08 -26.70 -12.15
N VAL A 13 2.88 -26.23 -12.50
CA VAL A 13 2.69 -25.24 -13.58
C VAL A 13 2.46 -23.85 -13.00
N ALA A 14 3.42 -22.95 -13.20
CA ALA A 14 3.27 -21.52 -12.87
C ALA A 14 2.92 -20.71 -14.13
N CYS A 15 2.03 -19.73 -13.99
CA CYS A 15 1.71 -18.82 -15.09
C CYS A 15 2.84 -17.79 -15.27
N LYS A 16 3.42 -17.74 -16.48
CA LYS A 16 4.40 -16.71 -16.86
C LYS A 16 3.69 -15.48 -17.40
N LEU A 17 3.99 -14.31 -16.83
CA LEU A 17 3.52 -13.03 -17.36
C LEU A 17 4.12 -12.80 -18.76
N LYS A 18 3.25 -12.55 -19.75
CA LYS A 18 3.66 -12.25 -21.14
C LYS A 18 4.21 -10.83 -21.32
N LYS A 19 3.89 -9.92 -20.41
CA LYS A 19 4.43 -8.57 -20.32
C LYS A 19 4.78 -8.31 -18.86
N SER A 20 5.88 -7.62 -18.61
CA SER A 20 6.17 -7.11 -17.26
C SER A 20 4.99 -6.27 -16.78
N LEU A 21 4.65 -6.41 -15.51
CA LEU A 21 3.77 -5.48 -14.81
C LEU A 21 4.51 -4.15 -14.65
N TYR A 22 4.74 -3.44 -15.76
CA TYR A 22 5.23 -2.06 -15.75
C TYR A 22 4.20 -1.23 -14.99
N GLY A 23 4.46 -1.01 -13.71
CA GLY A 23 3.48 -0.41 -12.81
C GLY A 23 3.43 -1.04 -11.44
N LEU A 24 3.92 -2.27 -11.22
CA LEU A 24 3.82 -2.89 -9.88
C LEU A 24 4.57 -2.10 -8.80
N LYS A 25 5.63 -1.37 -9.19
CA LYS A 25 6.35 -0.43 -8.32
C LYS A 25 5.79 1.00 -8.33
N LYS A 26 4.99 1.37 -9.34
CA LYS A 26 4.34 2.70 -9.45
C LYS A 26 2.92 2.74 -8.87
N ALA A 27 2.21 1.61 -8.85
CA ALA A 27 0.87 1.48 -8.30
C ALA A 27 0.84 1.75 -6.77
N PRO A 28 1.82 1.29 -5.97
CA PRO A 28 1.90 1.67 -4.56
C PRO A 28 2.12 3.17 -4.38
N ARG A 29 2.99 3.78 -5.19
CA ARG A 29 3.27 5.22 -5.13
C ARG A 29 2.06 6.09 -5.51
N ALA A 30 1.36 5.73 -6.59
CA ALA A 30 0.19 6.47 -7.04
C ALA A 30 -1.00 6.35 -6.06
N CYS A 31 -1.17 5.20 -5.39
CA CYS A 31 -2.14 5.06 -4.31
C CYS A 31 -1.69 5.82 -3.05
N PHE A 32 -0.40 5.82 -2.74
CA PHE A 32 0.17 6.51 -1.59
C PHE A 32 -0.03 8.04 -1.67
N GLU A 33 0.15 8.66 -2.83
CA GLU A 33 -0.05 10.11 -2.95
C GLU A 33 -1.49 10.52 -2.62
N LYS A 34 -2.48 9.84 -3.21
CA LYS A 34 -3.89 10.12 -2.92
C LYS A 34 -4.23 9.83 -1.47
N PHE A 35 -3.68 8.74 -0.92
CA PHE A 35 -3.86 8.37 0.47
C PHE A 35 -3.30 9.43 1.42
N SER A 36 -2.07 9.90 1.17
CA SER A 36 -1.38 10.89 2.01
C SER A 36 -2.15 12.21 2.05
N ILE A 37 -2.57 12.73 0.89
CA ILE A 37 -3.37 13.95 0.80
C ILE A 37 -4.68 13.81 1.61
N THR A 38 -5.34 12.66 1.49
CA THR A 38 -6.58 12.38 2.20
C THR A 38 -6.35 12.34 3.71
N ILE A 39 -5.32 11.63 4.16
CA ILE A 39 -4.99 11.47 5.58
C ILE A 39 -4.52 12.77 6.22
N GLU A 40 -3.79 13.61 5.49
CA GLU A 40 -3.44 14.97 5.93
C GLU A 40 -4.69 15.81 6.18
N SER A 41 -5.71 15.71 5.33
CA SER A 41 -7.01 16.39 5.57
C SER A 41 -7.74 15.88 6.82
N PHE A 42 -7.47 14.65 7.25
CA PHE A 42 -7.96 14.10 8.51
C PHE A 42 -7.13 14.54 9.73
N GLY A 43 -6.08 15.34 9.53
CA GLY A 43 -5.23 15.91 10.59
C GLY A 43 -4.08 15.00 11.03
N PHE A 44 -3.71 14.02 10.21
CA PHE A 44 -2.48 13.25 10.41
C PHE A 44 -1.31 13.97 9.73
N ASN A 45 -0.11 13.79 10.27
CA ASN A 45 1.12 14.34 9.70
C ASN A 45 2.15 13.23 9.52
N SER A 46 2.89 13.29 8.42
CA SER A 46 3.98 12.36 8.12
C SER A 46 5.19 12.65 9.01
N THR A 47 5.87 11.61 9.47
CA THR A 47 7.08 11.76 10.29
C THR A 47 8.28 12.04 9.38
N PRO A 48 9.14 13.03 9.67
CA PRO A 48 10.30 13.35 8.82
C PRO A 48 11.34 12.22 8.76
N HIS A 49 11.37 11.36 9.76
CA HIS A 49 12.27 10.19 9.82
C HIS A 49 11.71 8.97 9.08
N ASP A 50 10.39 8.88 8.89
CA ASP A 50 9.73 7.73 8.30
C ASP A 50 8.44 8.14 7.58
N SER A 51 8.47 8.10 6.25
CA SER A 51 7.33 8.45 5.39
C SER A 51 6.20 7.42 5.41
N SER A 52 6.43 6.24 6.00
CA SER A 52 5.38 5.25 6.24
C SER A 52 4.62 5.50 7.55
N LEU A 53 5.14 6.36 8.43
CA LEU A 53 4.56 6.67 9.74
C LEU A 53 3.83 8.01 9.75
N LEU A 54 2.52 7.94 9.95
CA LEU A 54 1.60 9.06 10.07
C LEU A 54 1.12 9.20 11.51
N VAL A 55 1.19 10.40 12.07
CA VAL A 55 0.84 10.68 13.47
C VAL A 55 -0.21 11.76 13.56
N LYS A 56 -1.23 11.54 14.39
CA LYS A 56 -2.24 12.54 14.77
C LYS A 56 -2.23 12.74 16.28
N CYS A 57 -1.99 13.97 16.70
CA CYS A 57 -2.07 14.36 18.11
C CYS A 57 -3.53 14.72 18.46
N THR A 58 -4.01 14.19 19.57
CA THR A 58 -5.34 14.47 20.11
C THR A 58 -5.22 14.87 21.57
N SER A 59 -6.28 15.41 22.17
CA SER A 59 -6.29 15.80 23.59
C SER A 59 -6.07 14.62 24.56
N HIS A 60 -6.31 13.39 24.11
CA HIS A 60 -6.19 12.17 24.91
C HIS A 60 -4.95 11.34 24.58
N GLY A 61 -4.11 11.77 23.64
CA GLY A 61 -2.91 11.03 23.22
C GLY A 61 -2.63 11.10 21.72
N HIS A 62 -1.85 10.14 21.21
CA HIS A 62 -1.41 10.09 19.81
C HIS A 62 -1.97 8.86 19.09
N ILE A 63 -2.41 9.05 17.86
CA ILE A 63 -2.83 7.97 16.96
C ILE A 63 -1.75 7.82 15.89
N THR A 64 -1.19 6.63 15.76
CA THR A 64 -0.16 6.28 14.77
C THR A 64 -0.72 5.36 13.70
N LEU A 65 -0.47 5.67 12.44
CA LEU A 65 -0.88 4.87 11.28
C LEU A 65 0.37 4.53 10.46
N THR A 66 0.57 3.23 10.19
CA THR A 66 1.72 2.71 9.43
C THR A 66 1.25 2.18 8.08
N ILE A 67 1.92 2.59 7.00
CA ILE A 67 1.61 2.13 5.64
C ILE A 67 2.59 1.00 5.28
N CYS A 68 2.04 -0.21 5.03
CA CYS A 68 2.80 -1.41 4.66
C CYS A 68 2.98 -1.57 3.15
#